data_AF-A0A7V8YA58-F1
#
_entry.id   AF-A0A7V8YA58-F1
#
_cell.length_a   1.000
_cell.length_b   1.000
_cell.length_c   1.000
_cell.angle_alpha   90.00
_cell.angle_beta   90.00
_cell.angle_gamma   90.00
#
_symmetry.space_group_name_H-M   'P 1'
#
loop_
_entity.id
_entity.type
_entity.pdbx_description
1 polymer ?
#
loop_
_entity_poly.entity_id
_entity_poly.type
_entity_poly.pdbx_seq_one_letter_code
_entity_poly.pdbx_strand_id
1 'polypeptide(L)'
;MHASVTKKMEPAYKMRDFGAAKRSLQDLAKSLDAQHPGAAASLREGLEETLTVVRLGLSPSLQRTLRSTNTIESMISIGRTTMRNVKRWRDAKMIERWTAAGMLEAERRFYRAQGFRDIPALQAALRSCLREVIGSQEEAA
;
A
#
# COMPACT_ATOMS: atom_id res chain seq x y z
N MET A 1 -1.76 13.69 -9.45
CA MET A 1 -0.34 13.30 -9.53
C MET A 1 0.18 13.72 -10.90
N HIS A 2 1.35 14.37 -10.98
CA HIS A 2 1.92 14.73 -12.30
C HIS A 2 2.25 13.46 -13.09
N ALA A 3 1.83 13.39 -14.35
CA ALA A 3 1.98 12.21 -15.20
C ALA A 3 3.46 11.75 -15.36
N SER A 4 4.42 12.66 -15.22
CA SER A 4 5.85 12.37 -15.24
C SER A 4 6.32 11.57 -14.02
N VAL A 5 5.76 11.83 -12.83
CA VAL A 5 6.09 11.11 -11.59
C VAL A 5 5.54 9.69 -11.65
N THR A 6 4.27 9.54 -12.04
CA THR A 6 3.62 8.23 -12.19
C THR A 6 4.39 7.34 -13.18
N LYS A 7 4.82 7.91 -14.31
CA LYS A 7 5.61 7.19 -15.33
C LYS A 7 6.96 6.65 -14.83
N LYS A 8 7.57 7.29 -13.83
CA LYS A 8 8.84 6.83 -13.22
C LYS A 8 8.59 5.88 -12.04
N MET A 9 7.57 6.17 -11.23
CA MET A 9 7.27 5.44 -10.00
C MET A 9 6.66 4.05 -10.27
N GLU A 10 5.73 3.95 -11.22
CA GLU A 10 5.08 2.67 -11.54
C GLU A 10 6.04 1.56 -12.01
N PRO A 11 6.97 1.81 -12.96
CA PRO A 11 7.94 0.80 -13.35
C PRO A 11 8.84 0.37 -12.20
N ALA A 12 9.27 1.31 -11.35
CA ALA A 12 10.13 1.02 -10.22
C ALA A 12 9.47 0.04 -9.24
N TYR A 13 8.20 0.26 -8.90
CA TYR A 13 7.49 -0.72 -8.09
C TYR A 13 7.28 -2.05 -8.80
N LYS A 14 7.17 -2.08 -10.13
CA LYS A 14 7.04 -3.32 -10.92
C LYS A 14 8.31 -4.16 -11.02
N MET A 15 9.46 -3.64 -10.59
CA MET A 15 10.71 -4.40 -10.55
C MET A 15 10.64 -5.57 -9.57
N ARG A 16 11.37 -6.65 -9.88
CA ARG A 16 11.49 -7.83 -9.02
C ARG A 16 12.71 -7.78 -8.12
N ASP A 17 13.72 -7.01 -8.51
CA ASP A 17 14.93 -6.81 -7.72
C ASP A 17 14.76 -5.61 -6.80
N PHE A 18 14.91 -5.85 -5.49
CA PHE A 18 14.77 -4.81 -4.47
C PHE A 18 15.79 -3.69 -4.65
N GLY A 19 17.05 -4.02 -4.93
CA GLY A 19 18.13 -3.03 -5.08
C GLY A 19 17.90 -2.10 -6.27
N ALA A 20 17.51 -2.64 -7.42
CA ALA A 20 17.15 -1.87 -8.61
C ALA A 20 15.91 -0.99 -8.36
N ALA A 21 14.87 -1.53 -7.72
CA ALA A 21 13.67 -0.78 -7.38
C ALA A 21 13.99 0.42 -6.47
N LYS A 22 14.79 0.18 -5.41
CA LYS A 22 15.23 1.19 -4.46
C LYS A 22 16.04 2.29 -5.14
N ARG A 23 17.04 1.94 -5.97
CA ARG A 23 17.84 2.92 -6.73
C ARG A 23 16.95 3.78 -7.65
N SER A 24 16.05 3.15 -8.39
CA SER A 24 15.13 3.87 -9.30
C SER A 24 14.24 4.88 -8.56
N LEU A 25 13.70 4.51 -7.40
CA LEU A 25 12.89 5.43 -6.58
C LEU A 25 13.75 6.52 -5.90
N GLN A 26 14.99 6.22 -5.51
CA GLN A 26 15.92 7.22 -5.00
C GLN A 26 16.28 8.27 -6.06
N ASP A 27 16.48 7.85 -7.31
CA ASP A 27 16.75 8.76 -8.42
C ASP A 27 15.51 9.61 -8.76
N LEU A 28 14.31 9.03 -8.65
CA LEU A 28 13.07 9.81 -8.70
C LEU A 28 13.03 10.86 -7.59
N ALA A 29 13.33 10.50 -6.33
CA ALA A 29 13.36 11.43 -5.22
C ALA A 29 14.37 12.58 -5.45
N LYS A 30 15.59 12.26 -5.91
CA LYS A 30 16.60 13.28 -6.29
C LYS A 30 16.06 14.24 -7.36
N SER A 31 15.35 13.73 -8.37
CA SER A 31 14.78 14.59 -9.41
C SER A 31 13.66 15.51 -8.90
N LEU A 32 13.05 15.19 -7.75
CA LEU A 32 12.01 15.99 -7.12
C LEU A 32 12.57 17.06 -6.17
N ASP A 33 13.81 16.96 -5.69
CA ASP A 33 14.34 17.83 -4.63
C ASP A 33 14.21 19.32 -4.94
N ALA A 34 14.51 19.71 -6.18
CA ALA A 34 14.57 21.12 -6.56
C ALA A 34 13.19 21.82 -6.55
N GLN A 35 12.13 21.11 -6.95
CA GLN A 35 10.79 21.70 -7.13
C GLN A 35 9.78 21.23 -6.06
N HIS A 36 10.00 20.04 -5.51
CA HIS A 36 9.07 19.35 -4.59
C HIS A 36 9.85 18.63 -3.46
N PRO A 37 10.61 19.37 -2.62
CA PRO A 37 11.44 18.77 -1.58
C PRO A 37 10.63 17.93 -0.57
N GLY A 38 9.39 18.33 -0.26
CA GLY A 38 8.49 17.55 0.60
C GLY A 38 8.10 16.20 -0.02
N ALA A 39 7.79 16.16 -1.31
CA ALA A 39 7.48 14.91 -2.00
C ALA A 39 8.71 13.99 -2.10
N ALA A 40 9.89 14.57 -2.31
CA ALA A 40 11.15 13.84 -2.29
C ALA A 40 11.43 13.24 -0.91
N ALA A 41 11.22 13.99 0.17
CA ALA A 41 11.34 13.52 1.54
C ALA A 41 10.36 12.38 1.84
N SER A 42 9.07 12.56 1.55
CA SER A 42 8.05 11.50 1.75
C SER A 42 8.36 10.23 0.95
N LEU A 43 8.87 10.36 -0.28
CA LEU A 43 9.27 9.21 -1.07
C LEU A 43 10.42 8.45 -0.39
N ARG A 44 11.46 9.17 0.07
CA ARG A 44 12.62 8.57 0.78
C ARG A 44 12.23 7.87 2.07
N GLU A 45 11.34 8.50 2.84
CA GLU A 45 10.85 7.99 4.12
C GLU A 45 10.18 6.63 3.96
N GLY A 46 9.34 6.45 2.94
CA GLY A 46 8.57 5.21 2.74
C GLY A 46 9.19 4.17 1.81
N LEU A 47 10.44 4.33 1.34
CA LEU A 47 11.01 3.42 0.33
C LEU A 47 11.09 1.98 0.80
N GLU A 48 11.59 1.77 2.02
CA GLU A 48 11.85 0.43 2.56
C GLU A 48 10.54 -0.34 2.77
N GLU A 49 9.55 0.33 3.36
CA GLU A 49 8.24 -0.22 3.65
C GLU A 49 7.49 -0.55 2.36
N THR A 50 7.47 0.40 1.41
CA THR A 50 6.73 0.21 0.15
C THR A 50 7.38 -0.84 -0.76
N LEU A 51 8.70 -1.07 -0.64
CA LEU A 51 9.41 -2.13 -1.37
C LEU A 51 9.43 -3.48 -0.64
N THR A 52 8.86 -3.59 0.56
CA THR A 52 8.79 -4.85 1.31
C THR A 52 8.10 -5.95 0.50
N VAL A 53 7.06 -5.62 -0.27
CA VAL A 53 6.37 -6.57 -1.16
C VAL A 53 7.31 -7.18 -2.21
N VAL A 54 8.30 -6.42 -2.68
CA VAL A 54 9.35 -6.90 -3.61
C VAL A 54 10.32 -7.81 -2.86
N ARG A 55 10.74 -7.41 -1.65
CA ARG A 55 11.68 -8.16 -0.81
C ARG A 55 11.13 -9.53 -0.38
N LEU A 56 9.82 -9.64 -0.14
CA LEU A 56 9.16 -10.89 0.27
C LEU A 56 9.10 -11.96 -0.82
N GLY A 57 9.47 -11.66 -2.07
CA GLY A 57 9.60 -12.67 -3.14
C GLY A 57 8.30 -13.39 -3.51
N LEU A 58 7.16 -12.74 -3.31
CA LEU A 58 5.82 -13.35 -3.50
C LEU A 58 5.51 -13.64 -4.97
N SER A 59 4.46 -14.43 -5.23
CA SER A 59 3.99 -14.69 -6.59
C SER A 59 3.60 -13.39 -7.33
N PRO A 60 3.75 -13.31 -8.67
CA PRO A 60 3.41 -12.09 -9.41
C PRO A 60 1.94 -11.65 -9.26
N SER A 61 1.02 -12.60 -9.07
CA SER A 61 -0.41 -12.34 -8.86
C SER A 61 -0.66 -11.69 -7.49
N LEU A 62 -0.05 -12.22 -6.42
CA LEU A 62 -0.18 -11.66 -5.08
C LEU A 62 0.53 -10.29 -4.97
N GLN A 63 1.72 -10.15 -5.56
CA GLN A 63 2.41 -8.85 -5.63
C GLN A 63 1.56 -7.79 -6.32
N ARG A 64 0.84 -8.15 -7.40
CA ARG A 64 -0.04 -7.21 -8.11
C ARG A 64 -1.16 -6.70 -7.23
N THR A 65 -1.74 -7.58 -6.41
CA THR A 65 -2.77 -7.19 -5.43
C THR A 65 -2.17 -6.28 -4.36
N LEU A 66 -1.07 -6.68 -3.73
CA LEU A 66 -0.50 -5.99 -2.56
C LEU A 66 0.15 -4.63 -2.90
N ARG A 67 0.65 -4.44 -4.12
CA ARG A 67 1.22 -3.16 -4.57
C ARG A 67 0.15 -2.12 -4.88
N SER A 68 -1.10 -2.55 -5.08
CA SER A 68 -2.19 -1.67 -5.48
C SER A 68 -2.97 -1.18 -4.27
N THR A 69 -3.30 0.10 -4.25
CA THR A 69 -4.25 0.69 -3.30
C THR A 69 -5.70 0.60 -3.78
N ASN A 70 -5.94 0.09 -4.99
CA ASN A 70 -7.25 0.13 -5.65
C ASN A 70 -8.38 -0.48 -4.79
N THR A 71 -8.14 -1.59 -4.09
CA THR A 71 -9.17 -2.21 -3.24
C THR A 71 -9.61 -1.26 -2.12
N ILE A 72 -8.65 -0.60 -1.45
CA ILE A 72 -8.90 0.34 -0.35
C ILE A 72 -9.56 1.61 -0.89
N GLU A 73 -9.06 2.14 -2.01
CA GLU A 73 -9.61 3.33 -2.66
C GLU A 73 -11.05 3.12 -3.15
N SER A 74 -11.32 1.96 -3.76
CA SER A 74 -12.65 1.56 -4.22
C SER A 74 -13.62 1.46 -3.04
N MET A 75 -13.21 0.84 -1.94
CA MET A 75 -14.00 0.75 -0.72
C MET A 75 -14.36 2.13 -0.16
N ILE A 76 -13.35 3.00 0.00
CA ILE A 76 -13.54 4.35 0.53
C ILE A 76 -14.43 5.18 -0.40
N SER A 77 -14.26 5.04 -1.71
CA SER A 77 -15.08 5.72 -2.72
C SER A 77 -16.55 5.32 -2.62
N ILE A 78 -16.84 4.03 -2.48
CA ILE A 78 -18.20 3.52 -2.28
C ILE A 78 -18.76 4.06 -0.95
N GLY A 79 -17.99 3.96 0.14
CA GLY A 79 -18.40 4.52 1.43
C GLY A 79 -18.78 5.99 1.36
N ARG A 80 -17.94 6.83 0.73
CA ARG A 80 -18.20 8.26 0.50
C ARG A 80 -19.46 8.49 -0.33
N THR A 81 -19.71 7.65 -1.33
CA THR A 81 -20.90 7.71 -2.17
C THR A 81 -22.16 7.39 -1.37
N THR A 82 -22.13 6.31 -0.56
CA THR A 82 -23.23 5.89 0.30
C THR A 82 -23.64 6.98 1.29
N MET A 83 -22.67 7.69 1.86
CA MET A 83 -22.92 8.76 2.84
C MET A 83 -23.04 10.16 2.23
N ARG A 84 -22.99 10.32 0.90
CA ARG A 84 -22.93 11.64 0.22
C ARG A 84 -24.09 12.58 0.59
N ASN A 85 -25.25 12.02 0.91
CA ASN A 85 -26.46 12.78 1.23
C ASN A 85 -26.61 13.08 2.74
N VAL A 86 -25.75 12.52 3.60
CA VAL A 86 -25.77 12.82 5.03
C VAL A 86 -25.16 14.20 5.24
N LYS A 87 -25.99 15.20 5.52
CA LYS A 87 -25.55 16.59 5.75
C LYS A 87 -25.51 16.98 7.23
N ARG A 88 -26.19 16.24 8.10
CA ARG A 88 -26.27 16.52 9.54
C ARG A 88 -25.90 15.25 10.31
N TRP A 89 -24.72 15.26 10.92
CA TRP A 89 -24.22 14.20 11.79
C TRP A 89 -24.63 14.51 13.22
N ARG A 90 -25.29 13.57 13.90
CA ARG A 90 -25.86 13.79 15.24
C ARG A 90 -24.92 13.39 16.36
N ASP A 91 -24.21 12.28 16.18
CA ASP A 91 -23.30 11.69 17.17
C ASP A 91 -22.31 10.72 16.50
N ALA A 92 -21.32 10.26 17.27
CA ALA A 92 -20.32 9.28 16.81
C ALA A 92 -20.97 7.95 16.37
N LYS A 93 -22.01 7.49 17.06
CA LYS A 93 -22.72 6.24 16.72
C LYS A 93 -23.39 6.33 15.34
N MET A 94 -23.82 7.51 14.92
CA MET A 94 -24.36 7.75 13.58
C MET A 94 -23.25 7.65 12.53
N ILE A 95 -22.06 8.18 12.81
CA ILE A 95 -20.88 8.07 11.92
C ILE A 95 -20.49 6.61 11.75
N GLU A 96 -20.40 5.85 12.84
CA GLU A 96 -20.11 4.41 12.81
C GLU A 96 -21.12 3.64 11.96
N ARG A 97 -22.42 3.86 12.17
CA ARG A 97 -23.49 3.17 11.41
C ARG A 97 -23.42 3.46 9.91
N TRP A 98 -23.22 4.71 9.52
CA TRP A 98 -23.09 5.07 8.10
C TRP A 98 -21.80 4.56 7.47
N THR A 99 -20.71 4.53 8.25
CA THR A 99 -19.42 3.97 7.81
C THR A 99 -19.57 2.47 7.57
N ALA A 100 -20.16 1.73 8.53
CA ALA A 100 -20.44 0.31 8.41
C ALA A 100 -21.37 0.01 7.22
N ALA A 101 -22.44 0.79 7.03
CA ALA A 101 -23.34 0.64 5.88
C ALA A 101 -22.60 0.86 4.55
N GLY A 102 -21.71 1.85 4.48
CA GLY A 102 -20.86 2.09 3.31
C GLY A 102 -19.88 0.95 3.04
N MET A 103 -19.28 0.36 4.08
CA MET A 103 -18.38 -0.79 3.96
C MET A 103 -19.12 -2.05 3.52
N LEU A 104 -20.31 -2.32 4.06
CA LEU A 104 -21.16 -3.45 3.64
C LEU A 104 -21.57 -3.33 2.17
N GLU A 105 -21.88 -2.13 1.69
CA GLU A 105 -22.18 -1.91 0.28
C GLU A 105 -20.95 -2.13 -0.62
N ALA A 106 -19.76 -1.74 -0.15
CA ALA A 106 -18.51 -1.99 -0.87
C ALA A 106 -18.18 -3.49 -0.95
N GLU A 107 -18.36 -4.22 0.15
CA GLU A 107 -18.06 -5.64 0.26
C GLU A 107 -18.78 -6.47 -0.80
N ARG A 108 -20.03 -6.12 -1.14
CA ARG A 108 -20.83 -6.80 -2.18
C ARG A 108 -20.16 -6.84 -3.55
N ARG A 109 -19.21 -5.94 -3.81
CA ARG A 109 -18.48 -5.84 -5.09
C ARG A 109 -17.08 -6.44 -5.03
N PHE A 110 -16.66 -6.93 -3.87
CA PHE A 110 -15.31 -7.49 -3.72
C PHE A 110 -15.23 -8.87 -4.35
N TYR A 111 -14.15 -9.06 -5.11
CA TYR A 111 -13.73 -10.35 -5.60
C TYR A 111 -12.57 -10.87 -4.75
N ARG A 112 -12.30 -12.16 -4.83
CA ARG A 112 -11.10 -12.73 -4.21
C ARG A 112 -9.85 -12.02 -4.72
N ALA A 113 -8.93 -11.73 -3.81
CA ALA A 113 -7.62 -11.20 -4.15
C ALA A 113 -6.92 -12.10 -5.19
N GLN A 114 -6.29 -11.48 -6.19
CA GLN A 114 -5.46 -12.23 -7.12
C GLN A 114 -4.27 -12.82 -6.35
N GLY A 115 -4.01 -14.12 -6.55
CA GLY A 115 -2.98 -14.84 -5.78
C GLY A 115 -3.39 -15.18 -4.35
N PHE A 116 -4.68 -15.17 -3.97
CA PHE A 116 -5.11 -15.51 -2.60
C PHE A 116 -4.68 -16.91 -2.13
N ARG A 117 -4.43 -17.85 -3.06
CA ARG A 117 -3.91 -19.18 -2.74
C ARG A 117 -2.46 -19.15 -2.21
N ASP A 118 -1.74 -18.07 -2.46
CA ASP A 118 -0.34 -17.87 -2.05
C ASP A 118 -0.23 -17.14 -0.70
N ILE A 119 -1.35 -16.83 -0.04
CA ILE A 119 -1.36 -16.22 1.31
C ILE A 119 -0.53 -17.02 2.33
N PRO A 120 -0.55 -18.38 2.35
CA PRO A 120 0.33 -19.13 3.26
C PRO A 120 1.82 -18.85 3.04
N ALA A 121 2.25 -18.65 1.78
CA ALA A 121 3.64 -18.30 1.48
C ALA A 121 3.98 -16.89 2.00
N LEU A 122 3.06 -15.93 1.86
CA LEU A 122 3.19 -14.60 2.48
C LEU A 122 3.31 -14.70 4.00
N GLN A 123 2.48 -15.50 4.67
CA GLN A 123 2.55 -15.69 6.11
C GLN A 123 3.90 -16.28 6.55
N ALA A 124 4.41 -17.27 5.83
CA ALA A 124 5.72 -17.85 6.10
C ALA A 124 6.85 -16.82 5.95
N ALA A 125 6.83 -16.05 4.86
CA ALA A 125 7.81 -14.99 4.61
C ALA A 125 7.78 -13.90 5.69
N LEU A 126 6.58 -13.44 6.09
CA LEU A 126 6.42 -12.48 7.18
C LEU A 126 6.94 -13.01 8.52
N ARG A 127 6.64 -14.27 8.84
CA ARG A 127 7.16 -14.90 10.07
C ARG A 127 8.68 -15.00 10.07
N SER A 128 9.30 -15.29 8.93
CA SER A 128 10.78 -15.30 8.83
C SER A 128 11.35 -13.91 9.04
N CYS A 129 10.83 -12.92 8.31
CA CYS A 129 11.26 -11.53 8.42
C CYS A 129 11.10 -11.00 9.86
N LEU A 130 9.98 -11.33 10.53
CA LEU A 130 9.75 -10.94 11.91
C LEU A 130 10.74 -11.59 12.88
N ARG A 131 11.10 -12.86 12.70
CA ARG A 131 12.13 -13.52 13.52
C ARG A 131 13.50 -12.86 13.36
N GLU A 132 13.87 -12.53 12.12
CA GLU A 132 15.14 -11.84 11.83
C GLU A 132 15.16 -10.44 12.47
N VAL A 133 14.06 -9.70 12.39
CA VAL A 133 13.94 -8.38 13.03
C VAL A 133 14.00 -8.49 14.55
N ILE A 134 13.28 -9.43 15.15
CA ILE A 134 13.29 -9.60 16.62
C ILE A 134 14.68 -10.04 17.10
N GLY A 135 15.31 -11.02 16.45
CA GLY A 135 16.65 -11.47 16.82
C GLY A 135 17.72 -10.39 16.68
N SER A 136 17.63 -9.53 15.66
CA SER A 136 18.54 -8.38 15.51
C SER A 136 18.30 -7.24 16.50
N GLN A 137 17.12 -7.14 17.12
CA GLN A 137 16.85 -6.20 18.21
C GLN A 137 17.37 -6.73 19.55
N GLU A 138 17.34 -8.05 19.78
CA GLU A 138 17.90 -8.69 20.98
C GLU A 138 19.43 -8.68 20.99
N GLU A 139 20.10 -8.78 19.84
CA GLU A 139 21.56 -8.66 19.74
C GLU A 139 22.08 -7.21 19.86
N ALA A 140 21.20 -6.22 19.67
CA ALA A 140 21.52 -4.80 19.72
C ALA A 140 21.20 -4.12 21.07
N ALA A 141 20.60 -4.85 22.01
CA ALA A 141 20.21 -4.41 23.36
C ALA A 141 21.16 -4.95 24.43
#